data_AF-A0A7G8VEZ1-F1
#
_entry.id   AF-A0A7G8VEZ1-F1
#
_cell.length_a   1.000
_cell.length_b   1.000
_cell.length_c   1.000
_cell.angle_alpha   90.00
_cell.angle_beta   90.00
_cell.angle_gamma   90.00
#
_symmetry.space_group_name_H-M   'P 1'
#
loop_
_entity.id
_entity.type
_entity.pdbx_description
1 polymer ?
#
loop_
_entity_poly.entity_id
_entity_poly.type
_entity_poly.pdbx_seq_one_letter_code
_entity_poly.pdbx_strand_id
1 'polypeptide(L)'
;MFDFFKKKPPVPEPPPASTTPQPLAGRKGHIGGIEALTLDGTLYFFGFDFRSDLVVSPLIPDAALMARFAAEHMEQRDGVHDETYWRELVGYAVDNSELCSDETSRSFDSQALAAAIASLGRVQREGTPEPGFAIEYHLRYLLGAAGGWEVPEEAGDEDADAWIRLIAGAAPVPEGVSLSDVAARLQRHLNALVDAAPGNWATLFAVLKS
;
A
#
# COMPACT_ATOMS: atom_id res chain seq x y z
N MET A 1 12.35 10.42 -68.04
CA MET A 1 11.12 10.89 -67.37
C MET A 1 10.96 9.98 -66.16
N PHE A 2 11.38 10.44 -64.97
CA PHE A 2 11.42 9.63 -63.76
C PHE A 2 10.17 9.93 -62.92
N ASP A 3 9.31 8.94 -62.76
CA ASP A 3 8.11 9.02 -61.92
C ASP A 3 8.48 8.91 -60.44
N PHE A 4 8.24 10.00 -59.71
CA PHE A 4 8.37 10.09 -58.25
C PHE A 4 7.10 9.57 -57.57
N PHE A 5 6.95 8.26 -57.43
CA PHE A 5 6.02 7.72 -56.43
C PHE A 5 6.65 7.85 -55.04
N LYS A 6 6.40 8.98 -54.36
CA LYS A 6 6.67 9.13 -52.93
C LYS A 6 5.75 8.17 -52.16
N LYS A 7 6.30 7.07 -51.65
CA LYS A 7 5.64 6.24 -50.63
C LYS A 7 5.34 7.13 -49.43
N LYS A 8 4.05 7.18 -49.05
CA LYS A 8 3.59 7.78 -47.80
C LYS A 8 4.32 7.05 -46.65
N PRO A 9 4.94 7.74 -45.69
CA PRO A 9 5.54 7.08 -44.54
C PRO A 9 4.46 6.29 -43.78
N PRO A 10 4.79 5.10 -43.24
CA PRO A 10 3.84 4.33 -42.45
C PRO A 10 3.37 5.19 -41.27
N VAL A 11 2.06 5.18 -41.04
CA VAL A 11 1.46 5.75 -39.83
C VAL A 11 2.08 4.99 -38.65
N PRO A 12 2.65 5.66 -37.64
CA PRO A 12 3.16 4.98 -36.46
C PRO A 12 2.02 4.17 -35.83
N GLU A 13 2.26 2.89 -35.58
CA GLU A 13 1.35 2.05 -34.82
C GLU A 13 1.09 2.72 -33.47
N PRO A 14 -0.18 2.78 -33.01
CA PRO A 14 -0.46 3.23 -31.66
C PRO A 14 0.33 2.35 -30.68
N PRO A 15 0.86 2.92 -29.59
CA PRO A 15 1.53 2.13 -28.57
C PRO A 15 0.59 0.99 -28.12
N PRO A 16 1.12 -0.20 -27.79
CA PRO A 16 0.29 -1.27 -27.27
C PRO A 16 -0.51 -0.72 -26.09
N ALA A 17 -1.83 -0.92 -26.12
CA ALA A 17 -2.70 -0.52 -25.03
C ALA A 17 -2.09 -1.07 -23.73
N SER A 18 -1.90 -0.20 -22.72
CA SER A 18 -1.50 -0.68 -21.40
C SER A 18 -2.52 -1.73 -20.97
N THR A 19 -2.03 -2.93 -20.69
CA THR A 19 -2.89 -4.01 -20.22
C THR A 19 -3.34 -3.66 -18.81
N THR A 20 -4.65 -3.70 -18.57
CA THR A 20 -5.24 -3.52 -17.24
C THR A 20 -4.61 -4.56 -16.29
N PRO A 21 -4.04 -4.15 -15.15
CA PRO A 21 -3.45 -5.09 -14.20
C PRO A 21 -4.52 -6.03 -13.65
N GLN A 22 -4.14 -7.25 -13.29
CA GLN A 22 -5.07 -8.17 -12.63
C GLN A 22 -5.31 -7.76 -11.17
N PRO A 23 -6.50 -8.05 -10.60
CA PRO A 23 -6.74 -7.89 -9.18
C PRO A 23 -5.80 -8.80 -8.37
N LEU A 24 -5.60 -8.47 -7.10
CA LEU A 24 -4.87 -9.36 -6.19
C LEU A 24 -5.56 -10.74 -6.14
N ALA A 25 -4.81 -11.79 -5.83
CA ALA A 25 -5.31 -13.16 -5.93
C ALA A 25 -6.60 -13.35 -5.11
N GLY A 26 -7.63 -13.93 -5.73
CA GLY A 26 -8.94 -14.11 -5.09
C GLY A 26 -9.79 -12.84 -4.94
N ARG A 27 -9.35 -11.68 -5.44
CA ARG A 27 -10.05 -10.38 -5.27
C ARG A 27 -10.92 -9.94 -6.45
N LYS A 28 -11.15 -10.79 -7.44
CA LYS A 28 -11.98 -10.44 -8.60
C LYS A 28 -13.46 -10.34 -8.20
N GLY A 29 -14.13 -9.26 -8.64
CA GLY A 29 -15.57 -9.05 -8.41
C GLY A 29 -15.92 -8.55 -7.01
N HIS A 30 -14.95 -8.06 -6.25
CA HIS A 30 -15.21 -7.47 -4.94
C HIS A 30 -16.04 -6.19 -5.07
N ILE A 31 -16.96 -6.01 -4.11
CA ILE A 31 -17.77 -4.80 -3.99
C ILE A 31 -16.98 -3.80 -3.15
N GLY A 32 -16.59 -2.66 -3.73
CA GLY A 32 -15.65 -1.75 -3.08
C GLY A 32 -15.57 -0.37 -3.70
N GLY A 33 -14.81 0.51 -3.05
CA GLY A 33 -14.49 1.84 -3.53
C GLY A 33 -13.07 1.94 -4.07
N ILE A 34 -12.71 3.16 -4.48
CA ILE A 34 -11.34 3.51 -4.86
C ILE A 34 -10.78 4.38 -3.74
N GLU A 35 -9.59 4.03 -3.30
CA GLU A 35 -8.82 4.76 -2.31
C GLU A 35 -7.48 5.16 -2.92
N ALA A 36 -6.79 6.09 -2.28
CA ALA A 36 -5.51 6.58 -2.75
C ALA A 36 -4.53 6.79 -1.61
N LEU A 37 -3.24 6.65 -1.91
CA LEU A 37 -2.14 7.01 -1.02
C LEU A 37 -1.03 7.70 -1.81
N THR A 38 -0.23 8.51 -1.13
CA THR A 38 0.97 9.12 -1.71
C THR A 38 2.20 8.37 -1.21
N LEU A 39 3.10 8.00 -2.12
CA LEU A 39 4.42 7.45 -1.80
C LEU A 39 5.48 8.19 -2.61
N ASP A 40 6.46 8.78 -1.93
CA ASP A 40 7.55 9.54 -2.56
C ASP A 40 7.03 10.64 -3.50
N GLY A 41 5.92 11.29 -3.10
CA GLY A 41 5.23 12.31 -3.90
C GLY A 41 4.43 11.79 -5.10
N THR A 42 4.41 10.47 -5.33
CA THR A 42 3.59 9.83 -6.36
C THR A 42 2.26 9.40 -5.76
N LEU A 43 1.16 9.86 -6.36
CA LEU A 43 -0.19 9.40 -6.00
C LEU A 43 -0.45 8.03 -6.63
N TYR A 44 -0.83 7.07 -5.80
CA TYR A 44 -1.25 5.74 -6.21
C TYR A 44 -2.70 5.52 -5.82
N PHE A 45 -3.46 4.89 -6.70
CA PHE A 45 -4.83 4.46 -6.45
C PHE A 45 -4.88 2.95 -6.21
N PHE A 46 -5.89 2.52 -5.46
CA PHE A 46 -6.18 1.10 -5.27
C PHE A 46 -7.67 0.87 -5.01
N GLY A 47 -8.16 -0.32 -5.35
CA GLY A 47 -9.49 -0.76 -4.97
C GLY A 47 -9.53 -1.27 -3.54
N PHE A 48 -10.61 -0.97 -2.81
CA PHE A 48 -10.79 -1.41 -1.43
C PHE A 48 -12.21 -1.93 -1.17
N ASP A 49 -12.32 -3.15 -0.62
CA ASP A 49 -13.58 -3.73 -0.15
C ASP A 49 -13.75 -3.44 1.34
N PHE A 50 -14.55 -2.42 1.67
CA PHE A 50 -14.84 -2.00 3.04
C PHE A 50 -15.58 -3.05 3.88
N ARG A 51 -16.27 -4.00 3.25
CA ARG A 51 -17.01 -5.03 3.98
C ARG A 51 -16.09 -6.15 4.42
N SER A 52 -15.19 -6.56 3.52
CA SER A 52 -14.24 -7.62 3.80
C SER A 52 -12.96 -7.10 4.46
N ASP A 53 -12.77 -5.78 4.46
CA ASP A 53 -11.60 -5.06 4.98
C ASP A 53 -10.32 -5.39 4.22
N LEU A 54 -10.38 -5.32 2.88
CA LEU A 54 -9.35 -5.88 2.00
C LEU A 54 -9.01 -4.96 0.83
N VAL A 55 -7.72 -4.87 0.53
CA VAL A 55 -7.25 -4.26 -0.72
C VAL A 55 -7.51 -5.24 -1.86
N VAL A 56 -8.01 -4.70 -2.97
CA VAL A 56 -8.46 -5.46 -4.15
C VAL A 56 -7.43 -5.45 -5.28
N SER A 57 -6.63 -4.38 -5.38
CA SER A 57 -5.74 -4.14 -6.52
C SER A 57 -4.27 -3.93 -6.12
N PRO A 58 -3.33 -4.05 -7.07
CA PRO A 58 -2.04 -3.39 -6.96
C PRO A 58 -2.20 -1.86 -6.79
N LEU A 59 -1.12 -1.18 -6.41
CA LEU A 59 -1.03 0.28 -6.43
C LEU A 59 -0.85 0.78 -7.87
N ILE A 60 -1.79 1.59 -8.35
CA ILE A 60 -1.86 2.04 -9.75
C ILE A 60 -1.62 3.56 -9.79
N PRO A 61 -0.52 4.05 -10.41
CA PRO A 61 -0.18 5.48 -10.44
C PRO A 61 -0.87 6.26 -11.58
N ASP A 62 -1.86 5.67 -12.25
CA ASP A 62 -2.58 6.27 -13.36
C ASP A 62 -4.10 6.21 -13.12
N ALA A 63 -4.72 7.37 -13.04
CA ALA A 63 -6.14 7.53 -12.74
C ALA A 63 -7.05 6.85 -13.79
N ALA A 64 -6.70 6.94 -15.07
CA ALA A 64 -7.49 6.32 -16.14
C ALA A 64 -7.35 4.80 -16.12
N LEU A 65 -6.15 4.30 -15.82
CA LEU A 65 -5.89 2.87 -15.63
C LEU A 65 -6.63 2.33 -14.41
N MET A 66 -6.71 3.09 -13.31
CA MET A 66 -7.49 2.70 -12.13
C MET A 66 -8.99 2.62 -12.45
N ALA A 67 -9.54 3.60 -13.15
CA ALA A 67 -10.96 3.57 -13.54
C ALA A 67 -11.27 2.35 -14.44
N ARG A 68 -10.37 2.03 -15.37
CA ARG A 68 -10.51 0.85 -16.23
C ARG A 68 -10.40 -0.45 -15.44
N PHE A 69 -9.43 -0.54 -14.52
CA PHE A 69 -9.30 -1.65 -13.59
C PHE A 69 -10.60 -1.91 -12.85
N ALA A 70 -11.19 -0.86 -12.27
CA ALA A 70 -12.41 -1.01 -11.49
C ALA A 70 -13.60 -1.44 -12.37
N ALA A 71 -13.74 -0.87 -13.58
CA ALA A 71 -14.77 -1.26 -14.54
C ALA A 71 -14.67 -2.73 -14.98
N GLU A 72 -13.46 -3.28 -15.08
CA GLU A 72 -13.24 -4.66 -15.50
C GLU A 72 -13.33 -5.68 -14.36
N HIS A 73 -13.07 -5.27 -13.11
CA HIS A 73 -12.77 -6.19 -12.02
C HIS A 73 -13.52 -5.95 -10.71
N MET A 74 -14.22 -4.83 -10.55
CA MET A 74 -14.90 -4.44 -9.31
C MET A 74 -16.38 -4.18 -9.53
N GLU A 75 -17.14 -4.23 -8.43
CA GLU A 75 -18.56 -3.93 -8.40
C GLU A 75 -18.87 -2.87 -7.33
N GLN A 76 -20.05 -2.25 -7.44
CA GLN A 76 -20.68 -1.49 -6.37
C GLN A 76 -21.86 -2.27 -5.79
N ARG A 77 -22.46 -1.77 -4.71
CA ARG A 77 -23.61 -2.42 -4.06
C ARG A 77 -24.83 -2.57 -4.98
N ASP A 78 -24.93 -1.73 -6.00
CA ASP A 78 -25.98 -1.72 -7.02
C ASP A 78 -25.54 -2.39 -8.33
N GLY A 79 -24.35 -3.00 -8.38
CA GLY A 79 -23.87 -3.85 -9.47
C GLY A 79 -22.66 -3.30 -10.21
N VAL A 80 -22.51 -3.73 -11.46
CA VAL A 80 -21.40 -3.35 -12.34
C VAL A 80 -21.64 -1.94 -12.91
N HIS A 81 -20.57 -1.14 -12.96
CA HIS A 81 -20.57 0.20 -13.55
C HIS A 81 -19.48 0.36 -14.60
N ASP A 82 -19.66 1.34 -15.48
CA ASP A 82 -18.72 1.62 -16.57
C ASP A 82 -17.50 2.45 -16.12
N GLU A 83 -16.52 2.62 -17.01
CA GLU A 83 -15.30 3.39 -16.74
C GLU A 83 -15.60 4.86 -16.40
N THR A 84 -16.70 5.44 -16.89
CA THR A 84 -17.04 6.84 -16.61
C THR A 84 -17.43 7.03 -15.17
N TYR A 85 -18.29 6.14 -14.65
CA TYR A 85 -18.63 6.10 -13.24
C TYR A 85 -17.38 5.94 -12.36
N TRP A 86 -16.52 4.97 -12.66
CA TRP A 86 -15.32 4.74 -11.86
C TRP A 86 -14.33 5.91 -11.92
N ARG A 87 -14.27 6.64 -13.02
CA ARG A 87 -13.45 7.86 -13.13
C ARG A 87 -13.89 8.96 -12.17
N GLU A 88 -15.19 9.08 -11.90
CA GLU A 88 -15.69 9.99 -10.87
C GLU A 88 -15.20 9.58 -9.48
N LEU A 89 -15.25 8.27 -9.16
CA LEU A 89 -14.73 7.73 -7.89
C LEU A 89 -13.22 7.89 -7.74
N VAL A 90 -12.44 7.73 -8.81
CA VAL A 90 -11.01 8.07 -8.81
C VAL A 90 -10.79 9.53 -8.45
N GLY A 91 -11.60 10.45 -8.99
CA GLY A 91 -11.56 11.87 -8.65
C GLY A 91 -11.84 12.12 -7.17
N TYR A 92 -12.85 11.47 -6.59
CA TYR A 92 -13.15 11.58 -5.16
C TYR A 92 -12.03 11.07 -4.26
N ALA A 93 -11.36 9.97 -4.65
CA ALA A 93 -10.27 9.37 -3.88
C ALA A 93 -9.03 10.27 -3.75
N VAL A 94 -8.85 11.22 -4.68
CA VAL A 94 -7.77 12.23 -4.60
C VAL A 94 -7.98 13.10 -3.36
N ASP A 95 -9.18 13.65 -3.19
CA ASP A 95 -9.45 14.67 -2.17
C ASP A 95 -9.91 14.07 -0.84
N ASN A 96 -10.48 12.86 -0.86
CA ASN A 96 -11.07 12.23 0.31
C ASN A 96 -10.64 10.76 0.42
N SER A 97 -10.54 10.27 1.65
CA SER A 97 -10.43 8.85 1.94
C SER A 97 -11.54 8.46 2.90
N GLU A 98 -12.19 7.33 2.65
CA GLU A 98 -13.11 6.74 3.63
C GLU A 98 -12.37 5.95 4.71
N LEU A 99 -11.06 5.72 4.54
CA LEU A 99 -10.22 4.97 5.48
C LEU A 99 -9.51 5.85 6.51
N CYS A 100 -9.24 7.12 6.21
CA CYS A 100 -8.61 8.04 7.15
C CYS A 100 -9.13 9.47 7.01
N SER A 101 -9.31 10.15 8.15
CA SER A 101 -9.76 11.55 8.19
C SER A 101 -8.63 12.57 7.97
N ASP A 102 -7.38 12.14 8.08
CA ASP A 102 -6.18 12.98 7.90
C ASP A 102 -5.41 12.51 6.67
N GLU A 103 -5.20 13.41 5.71
CA GLU A 103 -4.46 13.13 4.47
C GLU A 103 -3.00 12.78 4.74
N THR A 104 -2.41 13.31 5.82
CA THR A 104 -1.02 13.02 6.17
C THR A 104 -0.83 11.55 6.57
N SER A 105 -1.87 10.89 7.09
CA SER A 105 -1.85 9.46 7.44
C SER A 105 -1.78 8.53 6.22
N ARG A 106 -2.06 9.03 5.01
CA ARG A 106 -1.96 8.28 3.74
C ARG A 106 -0.81 8.78 2.85
N SER A 107 0.13 9.52 3.42
CA SER A 107 1.30 10.04 2.72
C SER A 107 2.58 9.47 3.33
N PHE A 108 3.34 8.74 2.52
CA PHE A 108 4.55 8.02 2.94
C PHE A 108 5.77 8.49 2.15
N ASP A 109 6.92 8.45 2.82
CA ASP A 109 8.21 8.78 2.25
C ASP A 109 9.19 7.65 2.55
N SER A 110 9.73 7.03 1.51
CA SER A 110 10.62 5.88 1.61
C SER A 110 11.90 6.20 2.38
N GLN A 111 12.40 7.44 2.32
CA GLN A 111 13.58 7.85 3.06
C GLN A 111 13.28 7.96 4.56
N ALA A 112 12.13 8.49 4.94
CA ALA A 112 11.66 8.53 6.33
C ALA A 112 11.44 7.11 6.87
N LEU A 113 10.82 6.23 6.07
CA LEU A 113 10.65 4.82 6.44
C LEU A 113 12.01 4.11 6.63
N ALA A 114 12.97 4.32 5.73
CA ALA A 114 14.32 3.78 5.87
C ALA A 114 15.02 4.27 7.15
N ALA A 115 14.87 5.55 7.48
CA ALA A 115 15.43 6.13 8.70
C ALA A 115 14.79 5.53 9.96
N ALA A 116 13.47 5.29 9.93
CA ALA A 116 12.74 4.62 11.01
C ALA A 116 13.23 3.17 11.19
N ILE A 117 13.39 2.39 10.12
CA ILE A 117 13.93 1.02 10.18
C ILE A 117 15.38 1.00 10.69
N ALA A 118 16.23 1.93 10.24
CA ALA A 118 17.58 2.07 10.76
C ALA A 118 17.60 2.42 12.27
N SER A 119 16.62 3.20 12.73
CA SER A 119 16.42 3.49 14.15
C SER A 119 15.97 2.26 14.94
N LEU A 120 14.99 1.51 14.41
CA LEU A 120 14.55 0.25 14.99
C LEU A 120 15.71 -0.73 15.18
N GLY A 121 16.61 -0.83 14.18
CA GLY A 121 17.83 -1.63 14.27
C GLY A 121 18.84 -1.14 15.32
N ARG A 122 18.86 0.15 15.66
CA ARG A 122 19.65 0.65 16.81
C ARG A 122 19.02 0.22 18.12
N VAL A 123 17.71 0.42 18.29
CA VAL A 123 16.97 -0.01 19.49
C VAL A 123 17.15 -1.50 19.73
N GLN A 124 17.09 -2.32 18.67
CA GLN A 124 17.33 -3.75 18.76
C GLN A 124 18.73 -4.09 19.30
N ARG A 125 19.78 -3.39 18.85
CA ARG A 125 21.17 -3.66 19.27
C ARG A 125 21.52 -3.09 20.64
N GLU A 126 20.99 -1.91 20.96
CA GLU A 126 21.43 -1.10 22.10
C GLU A 126 20.45 -1.19 23.29
N GLY A 127 19.21 -1.60 23.05
CA GLY A 127 18.19 -1.75 24.11
C GLY A 127 17.70 -0.41 24.68
N THR A 128 17.99 0.70 24.02
CA THR A 128 17.61 2.06 24.44
C THR A 128 16.39 2.55 23.66
N PRO A 129 15.42 3.23 24.30
CA PRO A 129 14.31 3.85 23.58
C PRO A 129 14.77 4.88 22.55
N GLU A 130 14.02 5.00 21.46
CA GLU A 130 14.18 6.06 20.45
C GLU A 130 12.99 7.02 20.50
N PRO A 131 13.11 8.18 21.15
CA PRO A 131 12.05 9.18 21.20
C PRO A 131 11.59 9.60 19.79
N GLY A 132 10.27 9.57 19.58
CA GLY A 132 9.67 9.94 18.29
C GLY A 132 9.70 8.84 17.24
N PHE A 133 10.15 7.63 17.57
CA PHE A 133 10.00 6.47 16.69
C PHE A 133 8.51 6.22 16.40
N ALA A 134 8.17 6.14 15.11
CA ALA A 134 6.83 5.82 14.65
C ALA A 134 6.90 5.08 13.32
N ILE A 135 5.96 4.15 13.14
CA ILE A 135 5.57 3.59 11.85
C ILE A 135 4.06 3.77 11.76
N GLU A 136 3.62 4.54 10.76
CA GLU A 136 2.23 4.97 10.64
C GLU A 136 1.27 3.78 10.70
N TYR A 137 0.19 3.94 11.48
CA TYR A 137 -0.81 2.89 11.64
C TYR A 137 -1.42 2.52 10.30
N HIS A 138 -1.77 3.53 9.52
CA HIS A 138 -2.46 3.34 8.25
C HIS A 138 -1.60 2.56 7.23
N LEU A 139 -0.28 2.74 7.24
CA LEU A 139 0.63 1.94 6.41
C LEU A 139 0.57 0.45 6.77
N ARG A 140 0.65 0.13 8.07
CA ARG A 140 0.59 -1.26 8.56
C ARG A 140 -0.77 -1.89 8.27
N TYR A 141 -1.84 -1.13 8.47
CA TYR A 141 -3.21 -1.52 8.14
C TYR A 141 -3.36 -1.85 6.65
N LEU A 142 -2.90 -0.99 5.74
CA LEU A 142 -3.00 -1.24 4.30
C LEU A 142 -2.18 -2.44 3.84
N LEU A 143 -0.99 -2.66 4.41
CA LEU A 143 -0.19 -3.85 4.12
C LEU A 143 -0.88 -5.13 4.63
N GLY A 144 -1.49 -5.08 5.81
CA GLY A 144 -2.31 -6.17 6.35
C GLY A 144 -3.52 -6.48 5.46
N ALA A 145 -4.27 -5.44 5.06
CA ALA A 145 -5.42 -5.56 4.16
C ALA A 145 -5.04 -6.09 2.77
N ALA A 146 -3.86 -5.71 2.24
CA ALA A 146 -3.32 -6.25 1.00
C ALA A 146 -2.91 -7.72 1.14
N GLY A 147 -2.25 -8.07 2.24
CA GLY A 147 -1.87 -9.45 2.58
C GLY A 147 -3.04 -10.34 3.00
N GLY A 148 -4.27 -9.82 3.07
CA GLY A 148 -5.43 -10.60 3.48
C GLY A 148 -5.49 -10.92 4.96
N TRP A 149 -4.78 -10.16 5.79
CA TRP A 149 -4.60 -10.41 7.22
C TRP A 149 -3.89 -11.73 7.54
N GLU A 150 -3.24 -12.34 6.55
CA GLU A 150 -2.42 -13.55 6.70
C GLU A 150 -1.03 -13.19 7.25
N VAL A 151 -0.96 -12.76 8.50
CA VAL A 151 0.31 -12.58 9.22
C VAL A 151 0.62 -13.87 9.98
N PRO A 152 1.83 -14.47 9.84
CA PRO A 152 2.17 -15.70 10.56
C PRO A 152 2.05 -15.53 12.07
N GLU A 153 1.53 -16.53 12.77
CA GLU A 153 1.37 -16.50 14.23
C GLU A 153 2.70 -16.20 14.95
N GLU A 154 3.84 -16.60 14.37
CA GLU A 154 5.17 -16.35 14.95
C GLU A 154 5.61 -14.88 14.88
N ALA A 155 4.98 -14.07 14.02
CA ALA A 155 5.15 -12.62 14.01
C ALA A 155 4.37 -11.94 15.15
N GLY A 156 3.51 -12.68 15.85
CA GLY A 156 2.77 -12.26 17.03
C GLY A 156 1.43 -11.60 16.70
N ASP A 157 0.40 -11.97 17.45
CA ASP A 157 -0.95 -11.38 17.47
C ASP A 157 -1.03 -10.15 18.41
N GLU A 158 0.13 -9.68 18.89
CA GLU A 158 0.25 -8.57 19.83
C GLU A 158 0.22 -7.22 19.10
N ASP A 159 -0.38 -6.23 19.76
CA ASP A 159 -0.62 -4.89 19.25
C ASP A 159 0.69 -4.15 18.89
N ALA A 160 0.98 -4.02 17.60
CA ALA A 160 2.14 -3.29 17.09
C ALA A 160 2.18 -1.82 17.56
N ASP A 161 1.04 -1.20 17.87
CA ASP A 161 1.01 0.15 18.45
C ASP A 161 1.61 0.15 19.87
N ALA A 162 1.33 -0.89 20.65
CA ALA A 162 1.91 -1.05 21.97
C ALA A 162 3.44 -1.19 21.88
N TRP A 163 3.94 -2.00 20.95
CA TRP A 163 5.39 -2.13 20.73
C TRP A 163 6.03 -0.81 20.29
N ILE A 164 5.41 -0.08 19.35
CA ILE A 164 5.90 1.24 18.91
C ILE A 164 5.96 2.21 20.09
N ARG A 165 4.95 2.23 20.98
CA ARG A 165 4.95 3.09 22.16
C ARG A 165 6.06 2.75 23.15
N LEU A 166 6.39 1.47 23.33
CA LEU A 166 7.54 1.04 24.14
C LEU A 166 8.86 1.51 23.53
N ILE A 167 9.04 1.28 22.23
CA ILE A 167 10.24 1.68 21.48
C ILE A 167 10.43 3.19 21.51
N ALA A 168 9.34 3.94 21.38
CA ALA A 168 9.33 5.40 21.44
C ALA A 168 9.59 5.96 22.85
N GLY A 169 9.61 5.12 23.89
CA GLY A 169 9.67 5.56 25.28
C GLY A 169 8.38 6.25 25.76
N ALA A 170 7.29 6.15 25.00
CA ALA A 170 5.97 6.70 25.32
C ALA A 170 5.16 5.80 26.28
N ALA A 171 5.64 4.59 26.54
CA ALA A 171 5.13 3.67 27.55
C ALA A 171 6.31 2.97 28.26
N PRO A 172 6.16 2.64 29.56
CA PRO A 172 7.21 1.94 30.29
C PRO A 172 7.35 0.49 29.81
N VAL A 173 8.59 0.03 29.67
CA VAL A 173 8.88 -1.39 29.37
C VAL A 173 8.48 -2.25 30.58
N PRO A 174 7.61 -3.27 30.40
CA PRO A 174 7.23 -4.16 31.50
C PRO A 174 8.43 -4.90 32.11
N GLU A 175 8.34 -5.24 33.38
CA GLU A 175 9.39 -6.00 34.07
C GLU A 175 9.63 -7.36 33.38
N GLY A 176 10.91 -7.69 33.15
CA GLY A 176 11.30 -8.92 32.45
C GLY A 176 11.19 -8.87 30.92
N VAL A 177 10.70 -7.77 30.34
CA VAL A 177 10.68 -7.56 28.88
C VAL A 177 11.92 -6.77 28.44
N SER A 178 12.58 -7.24 27.38
CA SER A 178 13.70 -6.54 26.76
C SER A 178 13.21 -5.65 25.61
N LEU A 179 13.64 -4.40 25.58
CA LEU A 179 13.33 -3.51 24.46
C LEU A 179 13.95 -4.00 23.14
N SER A 180 15.11 -4.67 23.22
CA SER A 180 15.72 -5.32 22.07
C SER A 180 14.82 -6.41 21.48
N ASP A 181 14.15 -7.19 22.34
CA ASP A 181 13.23 -8.24 21.91
C ASP A 181 11.95 -7.64 21.32
N VAL A 182 11.42 -6.56 21.91
CA VAL A 182 10.28 -5.81 21.36
C VAL A 182 10.61 -5.26 19.98
N ALA A 183 11.78 -4.64 19.81
CA ALA A 183 12.23 -4.13 18.51
C ALA A 183 12.37 -5.25 17.48
N ALA A 184 12.96 -6.40 17.86
CA ALA A 184 13.07 -7.56 16.99
C ALA A 184 11.70 -8.16 16.60
N ARG A 185 10.71 -8.15 17.51
CA ARG A 185 9.33 -8.56 17.22
C ARG A 185 8.68 -7.63 16.22
N LEU A 186 8.76 -6.31 16.45
CA LEU A 186 8.21 -5.34 15.51
C LEU A 186 8.85 -5.48 14.11
N GLN A 187 10.18 -5.65 14.03
CA GLN A 187 10.85 -5.87 12.73
C GLN A 187 10.34 -7.15 12.04
N ARG A 188 10.14 -8.26 12.77
CA ARG A 188 9.56 -9.49 12.19
C ARG A 188 8.14 -9.27 11.70
N HIS A 189 7.33 -8.53 12.45
CA HIS A 189 5.97 -8.18 12.06
C HIS A 189 5.94 -7.32 10.78
N LEU A 190 6.79 -6.30 10.69
CA LEU A 190 6.92 -5.49 9.47
C LEU A 190 7.39 -6.33 8.26
N ASN A 191 8.37 -7.22 8.47
CA ASN A 191 8.82 -8.15 7.43
C ASN A 191 7.66 -9.03 6.94
N ALA A 192 6.86 -9.58 7.86
CA ALA A 192 5.72 -10.43 7.54
C ALA A 192 4.63 -9.68 6.76
N LEU A 193 4.30 -8.45 7.15
CA LEU A 193 3.35 -7.61 6.43
C LEU A 193 3.78 -7.38 4.98
N VAL A 194 5.06 -7.06 4.76
CA VAL A 194 5.59 -6.85 3.40
C VAL A 194 5.62 -8.15 2.61
N ASP A 195 6.00 -9.26 3.23
CA ASP A 195 6.09 -10.57 2.57
C ASP A 195 4.73 -11.14 2.17
N ALA A 196 3.68 -10.85 2.96
CA ALA A 196 2.32 -11.27 2.65
C ALA A 196 1.66 -10.38 1.57
N ALA A 197 2.06 -9.11 1.43
CA ALA A 197 1.41 -8.16 0.54
C ALA A 197 1.67 -8.48 -0.96
N PRO A 198 0.65 -8.89 -1.73
CA PRO A 198 0.83 -9.32 -3.11
C PRO A 198 0.90 -8.14 -4.10
N GLY A 199 1.13 -8.43 -5.38
CA GLY A 199 1.24 -7.41 -6.42
C GLY A 199 2.52 -6.59 -6.26
N ASN A 200 2.43 -5.27 -6.45
CA ASN A 200 3.56 -4.36 -6.30
C ASN A 200 3.71 -3.76 -4.89
N TRP A 201 2.82 -4.09 -3.95
CA TRP A 201 2.86 -3.59 -2.57
C TRP A 201 4.17 -3.95 -1.88
N ALA A 202 4.56 -5.23 -1.91
CA ALA A 202 5.82 -5.69 -1.33
C ALA A 202 7.05 -5.01 -1.92
N THR A 203 7.03 -4.73 -3.24
CA THR A 203 8.14 -4.06 -3.92
C THR A 203 8.23 -2.58 -3.54
N LEU A 204 7.10 -1.87 -3.48
CA LEU A 204 7.06 -0.45 -3.16
C LEU A 204 7.41 -0.18 -1.68
N PHE A 205 7.03 -1.09 -0.78
CA PHE A 205 7.32 -0.96 0.65
C PHE A 205 8.45 -1.88 1.15
N ALA A 206 9.29 -2.38 0.24
CA ALA A 206 10.42 -3.24 0.56
C ALA A 206 11.39 -2.60 1.57
N VAL A 207 11.40 -1.28 1.67
CA VAL A 207 12.20 -0.50 2.62
C VAL A 207 11.91 -0.84 4.09
N LEU A 208 10.71 -1.36 4.39
CA LEU A 208 10.34 -1.78 5.74
C LEU A 208 11.05 -3.07 6.18
N LYS A 209 11.68 -3.79 5.25
CA LYS A 209 12.37 -5.04 5.53
C LYS A 209 13.81 -4.81 6.01
N SER A 210 14.21 -5.57 7.02
CA SER A 210 15.60 -5.68 7.48
C SER A 210 15.97 -7.10 7.88
#